data_AF-A0A0M3L9K6-F1
#
_entry.id   AF-A0A0M3L9K6-F1
#
_cell.length_a   1.000
_cell.length_b   1.000
_cell.length_c   1.000
_cell.angle_alpha   90.00
_cell.angle_beta   90.00
_cell.angle_gamma   90.00
#
_symmetry.space_group_name_H-M   'P 1'
#
loop_
_entity.id
_entity.type
_entity.pdbx_description
1 polymer ?
#
loop_
_entity_poly.entity_id
_entity_poly.type
_entity_poly.pdbx_seq_one_letter_code
_entity_poly.pdbx_strand_id
1 'polypeptide(L)'
;WGSWKNVKYIRGGRYLPPFRHEGFTCHPDEIVGATSSLDRVCGRDPGFVSRSENFSPERLESLICYIRALEFTGSPFRNADGSLTEAAKRGEKLFNDPAVGCAECHPGDAMDPKALFSDAQTHD
;
A
#
# COMPACT_ATOMS: atom_id res chain seq x y z
N TRP A 1 19.89 19.35 -1.97
CA TRP A 1 18.43 19.21 -1.95
C TRP A 1 18.10 17.84 -2.51
N GLY A 2 17.42 16.99 -1.73
CA GLY A 2 17.15 15.61 -2.09
C GLY A 2 15.67 15.29 -1.97
N SER A 3 15.16 14.42 -2.84
CA SER A 3 13.80 13.87 -2.78
C SER A 3 13.82 12.54 -2.04
N TRP A 4 13.70 12.57 -0.72
CA TRP A 4 13.70 11.36 0.12
C TRP A 4 12.42 10.56 -0.07
N LYS A 5 12.52 9.23 0.04
CA LYS A 5 11.38 8.31 -0.03
C LYS A 5 11.50 7.28 1.08
N ASN A 6 10.41 7.05 1.82
CA ASN A 6 10.34 5.96 2.78
C ASN A 6 10.35 4.60 2.05
N VAL A 7 10.86 3.55 2.69
CA VAL A 7 10.72 2.18 2.19
C VAL A 7 9.27 1.74 2.40
N LYS A 8 8.60 1.28 1.33
CA LYS A 8 7.20 0.86 1.38
C LYS A 8 7.00 -0.44 2.17
N TYR A 9 5.86 -0.53 2.84
CA TYR A 9 5.33 -1.78 3.37
C TYR A 9 4.71 -2.61 2.23
N ILE A 10 5.17 -3.85 2.04
CA ILE A 10 4.82 -4.67 0.85
C ILE A 10 3.71 -5.70 1.09
N ARG A 11 3.22 -5.85 2.33
CA ARG A 11 2.14 -6.79 2.65
C ARG A 11 0.81 -6.22 2.17
N GLY A 12 -0.01 -7.08 1.57
CA GLY A 12 -1.27 -6.68 0.95
C GLY A 12 -1.10 -5.81 -0.30
N GLY A 13 0.11 -5.75 -0.87
CA GLY A 13 0.42 -4.83 -1.97
C GLY A 13 -0.48 -5.01 -3.20
N ARG A 14 -0.99 -6.22 -3.46
CA ARG A 14 -1.87 -6.49 -4.60
C ARG A 14 -3.22 -5.78 -4.55
N TYR A 15 -3.66 -5.34 -3.37
CA TYR A 15 -5.02 -4.85 -3.18
C TYR A 15 -5.19 -3.37 -3.55
N LEU A 16 -4.10 -2.61 -3.65
CA LEU A 16 -4.14 -1.16 -3.86
C LEU A 16 -3.16 -0.72 -4.98
N PRO A 17 -3.47 -0.99 -6.26
CA PRO A 17 -2.84 -0.26 -7.37
C PRO A 17 -3.41 1.17 -7.47
N PRO A 18 -2.68 2.16 -8.01
CA PRO A 18 -1.31 2.06 -8.52
C PRO A 18 -0.25 1.97 -7.40
N PHE A 19 0.98 1.60 -7.75
CA PHE A 19 2.06 1.40 -6.78
C PHE A 19 2.95 2.66 -6.63
N ARG A 20 3.87 2.60 -5.65
CA ARG A 20 4.80 3.67 -5.22
C ARG A 20 4.11 4.72 -4.33
N HIS A 21 4.75 5.88 -4.18
CA HIS A 21 4.30 6.98 -3.33
C HIS A 21 3.65 8.11 -4.12
N GLU A 22 4.26 8.46 -5.25
CA GLU A 22 3.74 9.49 -6.14
C GLU A 22 2.54 8.93 -6.91
N GLY A 23 1.48 9.72 -7.00
CA GLY A 23 0.24 9.38 -7.70
C GLY A 23 0.27 9.78 -9.17
N PHE A 24 -0.91 9.95 -9.80
CA PHE A 24 -1.02 10.22 -11.24
C PHE A 24 -0.63 11.65 -11.63
N THR A 25 -0.75 12.60 -10.70
CA THR A 25 -0.44 14.01 -10.95
C THR A 25 1.01 14.16 -11.38
N CYS A 26 1.21 14.73 -12.58
CA CYS A 26 2.52 14.89 -13.22
C CYS A 26 3.29 13.58 -13.53
N HIS A 27 2.62 12.43 -13.54
CA HIS A 27 3.20 11.13 -13.87
C HIS A 27 2.49 10.45 -15.05
N PRO A 28 2.62 10.99 -16.28
CA PRO A 28 2.12 10.30 -17.48
C PRO A 28 2.93 9.02 -17.79
N ASP A 29 4.04 8.80 -17.09
CA ASP A 29 4.92 7.66 -17.29
C ASP A 29 4.37 6.36 -16.69
N GLU A 30 3.63 6.44 -15.58
CA GLU A 30 3.13 5.27 -14.82
C GLU A 30 4.23 4.23 -14.54
N ILE A 31 5.46 4.70 -14.27
CA ILE A 31 6.65 3.89 -14.01
C ILE A 31 7.32 4.34 -12.71
N VAL A 32 7.62 5.62 -12.55
CA VAL A 32 8.29 6.22 -11.38
C VAL A 32 7.28 6.48 -10.26
N GLY A 33 6.22 7.22 -10.61
CA GLY A 33 4.99 7.42 -9.85
C GLY A 33 3.81 6.75 -10.56
N ALA A 34 2.69 6.59 -9.85
CA ALA A 34 1.50 5.86 -10.31
C ALA A 34 1.83 4.55 -11.02
N THR A 35 2.78 3.77 -10.49
CA THR A 35 3.31 2.63 -11.24
C THR A 35 2.21 1.60 -11.48
N SER A 36 1.98 1.26 -12.75
CA SER A 36 0.86 0.40 -13.14
C SER A 36 1.07 -1.09 -12.88
N SER A 37 2.31 -1.55 -12.74
CA SER A 37 2.64 -2.95 -12.40
C SER A 37 3.78 -3.07 -11.41
N LEU A 38 3.75 -4.11 -10.56
CA LEU A 38 4.86 -4.41 -9.66
C LEU A 38 6.13 -4.79 -10.43
N ASP A 39 5.99 -5.33 -11.64
CA ASP A 39 7.10 -5.64 -12.56
C ASP A 39 7.91 -4.38 -12.92
N ARG A 40 7.22 -3.24 -13.11
CA ARG A 40 7.85 -1.93 -13.36
C ARG A 40 8.59 -1.37 -12.14
N VAL A 41 8.36 -1.95 -10.95
CA VAL A 41 9.13 -1.66 -9.74
C VAL A 41 10.32 -2.62 -9.65
N CYS A 42 10.06 -3.90 -9.37
CA CYS A 42 11.13 -4.86 -9.07
C CYS A 42 12.01 -5.18 -10.27
N GLY A 43 11.46 -5.17 -11.49
CA GLY A 43 12.25 -5.36 -12.70
C GLY A 43 13.18 -4.18 -13.00
N ARG A 44 12.94 -3.02 -12.38
CA ARG A 44 13.73 -1.79 -12.54
C ARG A 44 14.84 -1.70 -11.50
N ASP A 45 14.68 -2.31 -10.33
CA ASP A 45 15.66 -2.24 -9.25
C ASP A 45 17.06 -2.74 -9.63
N PRO A 46 17.26 -3.82 -10.42
CA PRO A 46 18.61 -4.23 -10.83
C PRO A 46 19.40 -3.13 -11.53
N GLY A 47 18.79 -2.40 -12.47
CA GLY A 47 19.46 -1.32 -13.21
C GLY A 47 19.52 0.02 -12.47
N PHE A 48 18.50 0.33 -11.66
CA PHE A 48 18.32 1.67 -11.07
C PHE A 48 18.70 1.76 -9.60
N VAL A 49 18.79 0.64 -8.89
CA VAL A 49 19.15 0.56 -7.47
C VAL A 49 20.42 -0.27 -7.29
N SER A 50 20.38 -1.56 -7.64
CA SER A 50 21.46 -2.51 -7.34
C SER A 50 22.67 -2.40 -8.27
N ARG A 51 22.52 -1.77 -9.44
CA ARG A 51 23.56 -1.64 -10.49
C ARG A 51 24.11 -3.00 -10.93
N SER A 52 23.21 -3.95 -11.19
CA SER A 52 23.52 -5.34 -11.52
C SER A 52 22.75 -5.80 -12.77
N GLU A 53 22.99 -7.06 -13.15
CA GLU A 53 22.27 -7.73 -14.23
C GLU A 53 20.76 -7.79 -13.96
N ASN A 54 19.96 -7.61 -15.02
CA ASN A 54 18.51 -7.70 -14.94
C ASN A 54 18.04 -9.14 -14.63
N PHE A 55 16.81 -9.25 -14.12
CA PHE A 55 16.16 -10.55 -13.97
C PHE A 55 15.79 -11.16 -15.33
N SER A 56 15.76 -12.49 -15.38
CA SER A 56 15.07 -13.18 -16.48
C SER A 56 13.56 -13.07 -16.29
N PRO A 57 12.75 -13.23 -17.35
CA PRO A 57 11.29 -13.14 -17.25
C PRO A 57 10.70 -14.02 -16.15
N GLU A 58 11.13 -15.28 -16.06
CA GLU A 58 10.61 -16.26 -15.10
C GLU A 58 10.96 -15.89 -13.66
N ARG A 59 12.17 -15.36 -13.44
CA ARG A 59 12.62 -14.92 -12.11
C ARG A 59 11.86 -13.68 -11.66
N LEU A 60 11.65 -12.73 -12.57
CA LEU A 60 10.86 -11.54 -12.27
C LEU A 60 9.42 -11.94 -11.94
N GLU A 61 8.76 -12.75 -12.77
CA GLU A 61 7.40 -13.21 -12.50
C GLU A 61 7.29 -13.95 -11.16
N SER A 62 8.25 -14.83 -10.84
CA SER A 62 8.29 -15.54 -9.54
C SER A 62 8.36 -14.56 -8.36
N LEU A 63 9.20 -13.53 -8.46
CA LEU A 63 9.32 -12.50 -7.43
C LEU A 63 8.01 -11.71 -7.27
N ILE A 64 7.34 -11.39 -8.37
CA ILE A 64 6.08 -10.64 -8.34
C ILE A 64 4.94 -11.49 -7.78
N CYS A 65 4.88 -12.78 -8.12
CA CYS A 65 3.96 -13.74 -7.51
C CYS A 65 4.15 -13.82 -6.00
N TYR A 66 5.39 -13.85 -5.52
CA TYR A 66 5.70 -13.78 -4.09
C TYR A 66 5.15 -12.49 -3.45
N ILE A 67 5.44 -11.32 -4.03
CA ILE A 67 4.97 -10.02 -3.49
C ILE A 67 3.44 -9.97 -3.43
N ARG A 68 2.76 -10.45 -4.47
CA ARG A 68 1.28 -10.50 -4.53
C ARG A 68 0.65 -11.50 -3.57
N ALA A 69 1.43 -12.47 -3.07
CA ALA A 69 0.97 -13.46 -2.09
C ALA A 69 1.14 -12.98 -0.64
N LEU A 70 1.82 -11.85 -0.40
CA LEU A 70 1.99 -11.31 0.94
C LEU A 70 0.67 -10.73 1.45
N GLU A 71 0.16 -11.28 2.55
CA GLU A 71 -1.07 -10.83 3.23
C GLU A 71 -0.78 -10.02 4.49
N PHE A 72 -1.74 -9.18 4.91
CA PHE A 72 -1.69 -8.46 6.19
C PHE A 72 -1.64 -9.41 7.38
N THR A 73 -0.92 -9.04 8.43
CA THR A 73 -0.81 -9.86 9.66
C THR A 73 -1.94 -9.63 10.66
N GLY A 74 -2.73 -8.57 10.50
CA GLY A 74 -3.67 -8.09 11.52
C GLY A 74 -2.98 -7.33 12.66
N SER A 75 -3.77 -6.59 13.44
CA SER A 75 -3.28 -5.79 14.57
C SER A 75 -3.21 -6.62 15.84
N PRO A 76 -2.06 -6.69 16.53
CA PRO A 76 -1.93 -7.37 17.81
C PRO A 76 -2.51 -6.56 18.99
N PHE A 77 -2.99 -5.34 18.74
CA PHE A 77 -3.46 -4.40 19.77
C PHE A 77 -4.96 -4.48 20.06
N ARG A 78 -5.63 -5.51 19.54
CA ARG A 78 -7.03 -5.83 19.87
C ARG A 78 -7.11 -6.65 21.15
N ASN A 79 -8.31 -6.77 21.69
CA ASN A 79 -8.57 -7.75 22.73
C ASN A 79 -8.33 -9.17 22.18
N ALA A 80 -8.10 -10.13 23.08
CA ALA A 80 -7.84 -11.53 22.70
C ALA A 80 -9.03 -12.19 21.96
N ASP A 81 -10.24 -11.67 22.14
CA ASP A 81 -11.45 -12.09 21.41
C ASP A 81 -11.57 -11.48 20.00
N GLY A 82 -10.59 -10.66 19.58
CA GLY A 82 -10.57 -9.94 18.30
C GLY A 82 -11.36 -8.64 18.30
N SER A 83 -12.06 -8.30 19.39
CA SER A 83 -12.82 -7.05 19.52
C SER A 83 -11.92 -5.84 19.73
N LEU A 84 -12.44 -4.65 19.41
CA LEU A 84 -11.77 -3.39 19.71
C LEU A 84 -11.78 -3.11 21.22
N THR A 85 -10.69 -2.56 21.73
CA THR A 85 -10.63 -2.00 23.09
C THR A 85 -11.56 -0.79 23.19
N GLU A 86 -11.94 -0.41 24.41
CA GLU A 86 -12.77 0.79 24.62
C GLU A 86 -12.09 2.07 24.11
N ALA A 87 -10.75 2.13 24.16
CA ALA A 87 -10.00 3.24 23.57
C ALA A 87 -10.11 3.24 22.04
N ALA A 88 -9.98 2.09 21.40
CA ALA A 88 -10.11 1.96 19.94
C ALA A 88 -11.52 2.30 19.45
N LYS A 89 -12.57 1.87 20.17
CA LYS A 89 -13.97 2.23 19.85
C LYS A 89 -14.22 3.74 19.91
N ARG A 90 -13.58 4.46 20.84
CA ARG A 90 -13.67 5.94 20.88
C ARG A 90 -12.96 6.57 19.68
N GLY A 91 -11.80 6.04 19.30
CA GLY A 91 -11.07 6.47 18.11
C GLY A 91 -11.86 6.23 16.82
N GLU A 92 -12.51 5.07 16.70
CA GLU A 92 -13.34 4.71 15.55
C GLU A 92 -14.51 5.69 15.33
N LYS A 93 -15.11 6.21 16.42
CA LYS A 93 -16.13 7.26 16.33
C LYS A 93 -15.61 8.54 15.70
N LEU A 94 -14.41 8.99 16.10
CA LEU A 94 -13.77 10.17 15.53
C LEU A 94 -13.33 9.95 14.08
N PHE A 95 -12.83 8.75 13.78
CA PHE A 95 -12.42 8.37 12.43
C PHE A 95 -13.59 8.42 11.43
N ASN A 96 -14.76 7.94 11.86
CA ASN A 96 -15.97 7.92 11.03
C ASN A 96 -16.81 9.20 11.12
N ASP A 97 -16.36 10.21 11.87
CA ASP A 97 -17.07 11.49 11.98
C ASP A 97 -16.92 12.28 10.67
N PRO A 98 -18.01 12.64 9.96
CA PRO A 98 -17.93 13.43 8.74
C PRO A 98 -17.31 14.82 8.93
N ALA A 99 -17.33 15.37 10.14
CA ALA A 99 -16.67 16.64 10.42
C ALA A 99 -15.13 16.51 10.46
N VAL A 100 -14.60 15.31 10.72
CA VAL A 100 -13.16 15.00 10.68
C VAL A 100 -12.74 14.52 9.29
N GLY A 101 -13.58 13.72 8.63
CA GLY A 101 -13.43 13.35 7.21
C GLY A 101 -12.40 12.24 6.92
N CYS A 102 -11.88 11.50 7.93
CA CYS A 102 -10.87 10.46 7.68
C CYS A 102 -11.38 9.37 6.71
N ALA A 103 -12.63 8.94 6.88
CA ALA A 103 -13.23 7.88 6.07
C ALA A 103 -13.47 8.27 4.60
N GLU A 104 -13.31 9.55 4.23
CA GLU A 104 -13.44 10.00 2.84
C GLU A 104 -12.35 9.41 1.96
N CYS A 105 -11.09 9.50 2.42
CA CYS A 105 -9.92 8.95 1.72
C CYS A 105 -9.50 7.58 2.26
N HIS A 106 -9.93 7.21 3.47
CA HIS A 106 -9.63 5.94 4.13
C HIS A 106 -10.88 5.12 4.45
N PRO A 107 -11.72 4.76 3.45
CA PRO A 107 -12.94 4.00 3.71
C PRO A 107 -12.63 2.57 4.17
N GLY A 108 -13.31 2.11 5.22
CA GLY A 108 -13.18 0.74 5.73
C GLY A 108 -13.91 0.50 7.05
N ASP A 109 -14.16 -0.77 7.35
CA ASP A 109 -14.70 -1.24 8.63
C ASP A 109 -13.61 -2.05 9.37
N ALA A 110 -13.39 -1.76 10.66
CA ALA A 110 -12.34 -2.42 11.43
C ALA A 110 -12.58 -3.93 11.60
N MET A 111 -13.83 -4.41 11.46
CA MET A 111 -14.18 -5.82 11.54
C MET A 111 -14.25 -6.50 10.18
N ASP A 112 -14.24 -5.75 9.06
CA ASP A 112 -14.22 -6.33 7.73
C ASP A 112 -12.79 -6.75 7.33
N PRO A 113 -12.51 -8.06 7.17
CA PRO A 113 -11.20 -8.53 6.74
C PRO A 113 -10.81 -8.08 5.31
N LYS A 114 -11.76 -7.57 4.53
CA LYS A 114 -11.52 -7.04 3.18
C LYS A 114 -11.34 -5.52 3.15
N ALA A 115 -11.51 -4.82 4.28
CA ALA A 115 -11.33 -3.39 4.33
C ALA A 115 -9.87 -3.01 4.08
N LEU A 116 -9.65 -2.10 3.12
CA LEU A 116 -8.31 -1.66 2.72
C LEU A 116 -7.93 -0.29 3.32
N PHE A 117 -8.89 0.45 3.87
CA PHE A 117 -8.68 1.77 4.47
C PHE A 117 -7.93 2.73 3.55
N SER A 118 -8.27 2.69 2.27
CA SER A 118 -7.71 3.56 1.22
C SER A 118 -8.68 3.61 0.05
N ASP A 119 -8.76 4.79 -0.57
CA ASP A 119 -9.52 5.02 -1.80
C ASP A 119 -8.72 4.79 -3.09
N ALA A 120 -7.43 4.42 -2.98
CA ALA A 120 -6.50 4.21 -4.09
C ALA A 120 -6.37 5.41 -5.06
N GLN A 121 -6.53 6.64 -4.57
CA GLN A 121 -6.47 7.87 -5.37
C GLN A 121 -5.28 8.77 -4.99
N THR A 122 -5.12 9.86 -5.76
CA THR A 122 -4.10 10.88 -5.52
C THR A 122 -4.78 12.14 -4.99
N HIS A 123 -4.29 12.67 -3.87
CA HIS A 123 -4.78 13.90 -3.23
C HIS A 123 -3.63 14.89 -3.07
N ASP A 124 -3.98 16.18 -2.88
CA ASP A 124 -3.05 17.29 -2.58
C ASP A 124 -2.97 17.52 -1.07
#